data_AF-A0AAV2SWL3-F1
#
_entry.id   AF-A0AAV2SWL3-F1
#
_cell.length_a   1.000
_cell.length_b   1.000
_cell.length_c   1.000
_cell.angle_alpha   90.00
_cell.angle_beta   90.00
_cell.angle_gamma   90.00
#
_symmetry.space_group_name_H-M   'P 1'
#
loop_
_entity.id
_entity.type
_entity.pdbx_description
1 polymer ?
#
loop_
_entity_poly.entity_id
_entity_poly.type
_entity_poly.pdbx_seq_one_letter_code
_entity_poly.pdbx_strand_id
1 'polypeptide(L)'
;MHRKTQGVIYESIARILEEHDINIEKIPVSDEIKRIANELVDLSKNSRHLYKELIVCESNTNKDMEDAAHRLFGDGINWEKIALFLHFAASCYMAYTRGDIVMFVRTVASYFERFHIQEWVENQGGWEALLKANSTAIALGALGAVCLGALIIGGVMYNRRRRK
;
A
#
# COMPACT_ATOMS: atom_id res chain seq x y z
N MET A 1 16.58 -7.03 -9.58
CA MET A 1 15.58 -5.97 -9.33
C MET A 1 15.00 -5.35 -10.60
N HIS A 2 13.67 -5.28 -10.74
CA HIS A 2 13.00 -4.57 -11.84
C HIS A 2 13.01 -3.04 -11.62
N ARG A 3 13.32 -2.26 -12.68
CA ARG A 3 13.34 -0.78 -12.65
C ARG A 3 12.03 -0.18 -12.15
N LYS A 4 10.89 -0.80 -12.49
CA LYS A 4 9.56 -0.38 -12.06
C LYS A 4 9.39 -0.45 -10.55
N THR A 5 9.82 -1.55 -9.93
CA THR A 5 9.74 -1.76 -8.48
C THR A 5 10.54 -0.73 -7.70
N GLN A 6 11.77 -0.43 -8.14
CA GLN A 6 12.55 0.64 -7.52
C GLN A 6 11.85 2.00 -7.63
N GLY A 7 11.23 2.30 -8.78
CA GLY A 7 10.45 3.51 -8.95
C GLY A 7 9.24 3.58 -8.02
N VAL A 8 8.51 2.47 -7.84
CA VAL A 8 7.37 2.37 -6.91
C VAL A 8 7.83 2.55 -5.46
N ILE A 9 8.91 1.89 -5.05
CA ILE A 9 9.49 2.02 -3.69
C ILE A 9 9.90 3.47 -3.43
N TYR A 10 10.67 4.06 -4.36
CA TYR A 10 11.12 5.44 -4.27
C TYR A 10 9.94 6.40 -4.13
N GLU A 11 8.97 6.35 -5.05
CA GLU A 11 7.85 7.29 -5.08
C GLU A 11 6.95 7.12 -3.85
N SER A 12 6.76 5.89 -3.36
CA SER A 12 5.97 5.64 -2.14
C SER A 12 6.63 6.27 -0.92
N ILE A 13 7.93 6.05 -0.74
CA ILE A 13 8.70 6.64 0.36
C ILE A 13 8.74 8.17 0.21
N ALA A 14 9.00 8.69 -0.98
CA ALA A 14 9.04 10.12 -1.28
C ALA A 14 7.75 10.83 -0.82
N ARG A 15 6.59 10.24 -1.15
CA ARG A 15 5.28 10.78 -0.75
C ARG A 15 5.08 10.76 0.75
N ILE A 16 5.44 9.66 1.43
CA ILE A 16 5.32 9.57 2.89
C ILE A 16 6.22 10.61 3.57
N LEU A 17 7.42 10.84 3.04
CA LEU A 17 8.33 11.88 3.54
C LEU A 17 7.78 13.29 3.30
N GLU A 18 7.20 13.56 2.12
CA GLU A 18 6.56 14.84 1.78
C GLU A 18 5.39 15.15 2.72
N GLU A 19 4.61 14.15 3.15
CA GLU A 19 3.56 14.29 4.18
C GLU A 19 4.09 14.72 5.56
N HIS A 20 5.38 14.52 5.82
CA HIS A 20 6.05 14.90 7.07
C HIS A 20 6.99 16.11 6.87
N ASP A 21 6.76 16.91 5.82
CA ASP A 21 7.56 18.08 5.45
C ASP A 21 9.05 17.78 5.16
N ILE A 22 9.39 16.52 4.87
CA ILE A 22 10.74 16.09 4.50
C ILE A 22 10.85 16.03 2.98
N ASN A 23 11.55 17.03 2.43
CA ASN A 23 11.82 17.11 1.01
C ASN A 23 13.10 16.36 0.64
N ILE A 24 12.96 15.37 -0.23
CA ILE A 24 14.08 14.66 -0.86
C ILE A 24 14.24 15.10 -2.32
N GLU A 25 15.40 14.83 -2.91
CA GLU A 25 15.64 15.04 -4.34
C GLU A 25 14.58 14.30 -5.16
N LYS A 26 13.83 15.04 -6.00
CA LYS A 26 12.76 14.49 -6.83
C LYS A 26 13.33 13.84 -8.09
N ILE A 27 13.13 12.53 -8.21
CA ILE A 27 13.51 11.74 -9.39
C ILE A 27 12.27 11.62 -10.28
N PRO A 28 12.35 11.97 -11.58
CA PRO A 28 11.22 11.82 -12.49
C PRO A 28 10.75 10.37 -12.57
N VAL A 29 9.47 10.13 -12.28
CA VAL A 29 8.79 8.85 -12.46
C VAL A 29 7.53 9.04 -13.31
N SER A 30 7.14 7.98 -14.03
CA SER A 30 5.91 7.96 -14.83
C SER A 30 4.66 8.17 -13.98
N ASP A 31 3.59 8.72 -14.54
CA ASP A 31 2.31 8.92 -13.82
C ASP A 31 1.68 7.62 -13.33
N GLU A 32 1.95 6.51 -14.01
CA GLU A 32 1.54 5.18 -13.56
C GLU A 32 2.16 4.82 -12.20
N ILE A 33 3.47 5.02 -12.06
CA ILE A 33 4.20 4.82 -10.79
C ILE A 33 3.63 5.73 -9.70
N LYS A 34 3.35 7.00 -10.01
CA LYS A 34 2.72 7.93 -9.06
C LYS A 34 1.36 7.42 -8.57
N ARG A 35 0.54 6.88 -9.47
CA ARG A 35 -0.76 6.28 -9.12
C ARG A 35 -0.62 5.05 -8.23
N ILE A 36 0.31 4.15 -8.56
CA ILE A 36 0.59 2.95 -7.75
C ILE A 36 1.07 3.36 -6.36
N ALA A 37 2.00 4.31 -6.27
CA ALA A 37 2.51 4.80 -5.01
C ALA A 37 1.43 5.46 -4.15
N ASN A 38 0.55 6.28 -4.75
CA ASN A 38 -0.60 6.86 -4.04
C ASN A 38 -1.48 5.78 -3.41
N GLU A 39 -1.80 4.75 -4.19
CA GLU A 39 -2.62 3.64 -3.73
C GLU A 39 -1.96 2.88 -2.58
N LEU A 40 -0.65 2.63 -2.64
CA LEU A 40 0.10 2.03 -1.53
C LEU A 40 0.11 2.92 -0.29
N VAL A 41 0.31 4.23 -0.46
CA VAL A 41 0.31 5.18 0.67
C VAL A 41 -1.05 5.21 1.35
N ASP A 42 -2.14 5.27 0.58
CA ASP A 42 -3.50 5.24 1.13
C ASP A 42 -3.81 3.89 1.80
N LEU A 43 -3.41 2.78 1.19
CA LEU A 43 -3.54 1.45 1.78
C LEU A 43 -2.78 1.33 3.11
N SER A 44 -1.58 1.91 3.19
CA SER A 44 -0.78 1.92 4.42
C SER A 44 -1.48 2.70 5.54
N LYS A 45 -2.11 3.82 5.22
CA LYS A 45 -2.86 4.65 6.19
C LYS A 45 -4.07 3.88 6.72
N ASN A 46 -4.82 3.25 5.82
CA ASN A 46 -6.02 2.48 6.18
C ASN A 46 -5.67 1.24 7.02
N SER A 47 -4.52 0.61 6.76
CA SER A 47 -4.09 -0.62 7.41
C SER A 47 -3.24 -0.40 8.67
N ARG A 48 -2.86 0.85 8.97
CA ARG A 48 -1.91 1.20 10.04
C ARG A 48 -2.32 0.64 11.41
N HIS A 49 -3.62 0.59 11.68
CA HIS A 49 -4.17 0.10 12.93
C HIS A 49 -3.93 -1.41 13.17
N LEU A 50 -3.65 -2.18 12.12
CA LEU A 50 -3.42 -3.63 12.19
C LEU A 50 -2.00 -3.95 12.69
N TYR A 51 -1.05 -3.02 12.58
CA TYR A 51 0.37 -3.23 12.89
C TYR A 51 0.95 -2.06 13.67
N LYS A 52 0.27 -1.63 14.73
CA LYS A 52 0.62 -0.42 15.50
C LYS A 52 2.05 -0.42 16.06
N GLU A 53 2.55 -1.59 16.42
CA GLU A 53 3.90 -1.80 16.95
C GLU A 53 4.99 -1.76 15.88
N LEU A 54 4.63 -1.66 14.61
CA LEU A 54 5.53 -1.79 13.47
C LEU A 54 5.73 -0.44 12.75
N ILE A 55 5.27 0.67 13.32
CA ILE A 55 5.26 1.98 12.63
C ILE A 55 6.44 2.87 13.03
N VAL A 56 7.08 2.60 14.17
CA VAL A 56 8.15 3.45 14.72
C VAL A 56 9.47 2.69 14.70
N CYS A 57 10.48 3.28 14.06
CA CYS A 57 11.83 2.75 13.96
C CYS A 57 12.67 3.27 15.15
N GLU A 58 13.30 2.39 15.94
CA GLU A 58 13.76 2.72 17.30
C GLU A 58 15.26 2.96 17.48
N SER A 59 16.16 2.45 16.62
CA SER A 59 17.58 2.92 16.54
C SER A 59 18.45 2.24 15.50
N ASN A 60 18.12 1.01 15.12
CA ASN A 60 18.98 0.17 14.30
C ASN A 60 18.25 -0.16 13.01
N THR A 61 18.28 0.75 12.03
CA THR A 61 17.51 0.64 10.78
C THR A 61 17.62 -0.73 10.10
N ASN A 62 18.80 -1.35 10.08
CA ASN A 62 18.95 -2.67 9.46
C ASN A 62 18.24 -3.76 10.25
N LYS A 63 18.42 -3.81 11.58
CA LYS A 63 17.74 -4.78 12.44
C LYS A 63 16.24 -4.53 12.48
N ASP A 64 15.84 -3.27 12.59
CA ASP A 64 14.45 -2.83 12.67
C ASP A 64 13.72 -3.21 11.37
N MET A 65 14.34 -2.98 10.20
CA MET A 65 13.82 -3.41 8.89
C MET A 65 13.73 -4.93 8.75
N GLU A 66 14.73 -5.67 9.24
CA GLU A 66 14.73 -7.13 9.24
C GLU A 66 13.59 -7.69 10.08
N ASP A 67 13.45 -7.22 11.32
CA ASP A 67 12.43 -7.66 12.26
C ASP A 67 11.03 -7.31 11.71
N ALA A 68 10.86 -6.11 11.14
CA ALA A 68 9.62 -5.70 10.48
C ALA A 68 9.26 -6.58 9.29
N ALA A 69 10.21 -6.88 8.40
CA ALA A 69 9.98 -7.73 7.25
C ALA A 69 9.58 -9.16 7.67
N HIS A 70 10.25 -9.74 8.66
CA HIS A 70 9.88 -11.04 9.20
C HIS A 70 8.47 -11.06 9.81
N ARG A 71 8.12 -10.03 10.59
CA ARG A 71 6.79 -9.91 11.21
C ARG A 71 5.68 -9.73 10.18
N LEU A 72 5.92 -8.96 9.13
CA LEU A 72 4.91 -8.70 8.10
C LEU A 72 4.76 -9.89 7.16
N PHE A 73 5.85 -10.49 6.71
CA PHE A 73 5.82 -11.44 5.59
C PHE A 73 5.98 -12.91 6.01
N GLY A 74 6.24 -13.20 7.29
CA GLY A 74 6.47 -14.57 7.78
C GLY A 74 5.26 -15.51 7.62
N ASP A 75 4.05 -14.97 7.60
CA ASP A 75 2.77 -15.67 7.41
C ASP A 75 2.16 -15.45 6.02
N GLY A 76 2.89 -14.81 5.11
CA GLY A 76 2.49 -14.59 3.72
C GLY A 76 2.39 -13.12 3.33
N ILE A 77 2.44 -12.88 2.02
CA ILE A 77 2.55 -11.56 1.40
C ILE A 77 1.17 -11.11 0.91
N ASN A 78 0.83 -9.84 1.17
CA ASN A 78 -0.32 -9.18 0.58
C ASN A 78 -0.03 -7.68 0.37
N TRP A 79 -0.91 -6.98 -0.34
CA TRP A 79 -0.74 -5.56 -0.65
C TRP A 79 -0.67 -4.68 0.60
N GLU A 80 -1.47 -4.97 1.64
CA GLU A 80 -1.50 -4.20 2.89
C GLU A 80 -0.16 -4.27 3.62
N LYS A 81 0.43 -5.47 3.70
CA LYS A 81 1.75 -5.70 4.32
C LYS A 81 2.86 -5.03 3.53
N ILE A 82 2.81 -5.07 2.20
CA ILE A 82 3.75 -4.33 1.35
C ILE A 82 3.66 -2.83 1.62
N ALA A 83 2.44 -2.28 1.65
CA ALA A 83 2.19 -0.88 1.94
C ALA A 83 2.70 -0.46 3.33
N LEU A 84 2.46 -1.28 4.35
CA LEU A 84 2.94 -1.05 5.71
C LEU A 84 4.45 -1.13 5.83
N PHE A 85 5.10 -2.07 5.13
CA PHE A 85 6.56 -2.16 5.10
C PHE A 85 7.19 -0.92 4.49
N LEU A 86 6.61 -0.37 3.40
CA LEU A 86 7.09 0.88 2.81
C LEU A 86 6.87 2.08 3.74
N HIS A 87 5.75 2.10 4.47
CA HIS A 87 5.50 3.12 5.49
C HIS A 87 6.53 3.07 6.62
N PHE A 88 6.82 1.88 7.11
CA PHE A 88 7.86 1.66 8.12
C PHE A 88 9.25 2.02 7.60
N ALA A 89 9.57 1.67 6.35
CA ALA A 89 10.83 2.06 5.73
C ALA A 89 10.98 3.59 5.69
N ALA A 90 9.92 4.32 5.34
CA ALA A 90 9.93 5.78 5.39
C ALA A 90 10.17 6.29 6.82
N SER A 91 9.56 5.69 7.86
CA SER A 91 9.81 6.09 9.24
C SER A 91 11.24 5.81 9.71
N CYS A 92 11.85 4.71 9.27
CA CYS A 92 13.27 4.44 9.47
C CYS A 92 14.17 5.46 8.75
N TYR A 93 13.80 5.89 7.54
CA TYR A 93 14.52 6.96 6.84
C TYR A 93 14.48 8.26 7.65
N MET A 94 13.29 8.67 8.13
CA MET A 94 13.12 9.87 8.94
C MET A 94 13.93 9.85 10.24
N ALA A 95 13.95 8.70 10.92
CA ALA A 95 14.56 8.60 12.23
C ALA A 95 16.10 8.55 12.21
N TYR A 96 16.71 7.98 11.16
CA TYR A 96 18.15 7.68 11.17
C TYR A 96 18.92 8.14 9.95
N THR A 97 18.24 8.40 8.83
CA THR A 97 18.90 8.61 7.55
C THR A 97 18.88 10.08 7.17
N ARG A 98 20.01 10.78 7.38
CA ARG A 98 20.36 11.99 6.60
C ARG A 98 21.14 11.64 5.31
N GLY A 99 21.05 10.39 4.89
CA GLY A 99 21.81 9.81 3.79
C GLY A 99 21.11 9.87 2.45
N ASP A 100 21.77 9.31 1.43
CA ASP A 100 21.27 9.24 0.06
C ASP A 100 20.02 8.34 -0.05
N ILE A 101 18.90 8.94 -0.45
CA ILE A 101 17.63 8.24 -0.68
C ILE A 101 17.76 7.11 -1.70
N VAL A 102 18.62 7.24 -2.72
CA VAL A 102 18.83 6.21 -3.74
C VAL A 102 19.45 4.97 -3.12
N MET A 103 20.43 5.13 -2.23
CA MET A 103 21.00 4.01 -1.49
C MET A 103 19.97 3.37 -0.55
N PHE A 104 19.16 4.19 0.13
CA PHE A 104 18.11 3.68 0.99
C PHE A 104 17.07 2.86 0.23
N VAL A 105 16.60 3.34 -0.93
CA VAL A 105 15.69 2.61 -1.82
C VAL A 105 16.30 1.28 -2.27
N ARG A 106 17.61 1.22 -2.55
CA ARG A 106 18.28 -0.05 -2.86
C ARG A 106 18.26 -1.02 -1.67
N THR A 107 18.46 -0.52 -0.46
CA THR A 107 18.35 -1.33 0.77
C THR A 107 16.94 -1.89 0.91
N VAL A 108 15.89 -1.04 0.82
CA VAL A 108 14.48 -1.48 0.87
C VAL A 108 14.20 -2.51 -0.22
N ALA A 109 14.67 -2.27 -1.43
CA ALA A 109 14.47 -3.16 -2.55
C ALA A 109 15.17 -4.53 -2.31
N SER A 110 16.30 -4.59 -1.61
CA SER A 110 16.91 -5.88 -1.24
C SER A 110 15.99 -6.76 -0.39
N TYR A 111 15.13 -6.18 0.44
CA TYR A 111 14.10 -6.93 1.17
C TYR A 111 13.02 -7.49 0.24
N PHE A 112 12.69 -6.79 -0.85
CA PHE A 112 11.76 -7.31 -1.86
C PHE A 112 12.29 -8.57 -2.55
N GLU A 113 13.61 -8.67 -2.74
CA GLU A 113 14.24 -9.88 -3.27
C GLU A 113 14.30 -10.98 -2.21
N ARG A 114 14.77 -10.65 -0.99
CA ARG A 114 14.96 -11.62 0.11
C ARG A 114 13.66 -12.28 0.59
N PHE A 115 12.56 -11.53 0.57
CA PHE A 115 11.24 -12.01 1.00
C PHE A 115 10.34 -12.39 -0.19
N HIS A 116 10.88 -12.54 -1.41
CA HIS A 116 10.11 -12.94 -2.60
C HIS A 116 8.90 -12.04 -2.92
N ILE A 117 8.94 -10.77 -2.47
CA ILE A 117 7.85 -9.81 -2.68
C ILE A 117 7.72 -9.50 -4.17
N GLN A 118 8.84 -9.34 -4.87
CA GLN A 118 8.82 -9.07 -6.32
C GLN A 118 8.14 -10.20 -7.11
N GLU A 119 8.47 -11.45 -6.80
CA GLU A 119 7.87 -12.62 -7.42
C GLU A 119 6.37 -12.70 -7.10
N TRP A 120 5.99 -12.42 -5.86
CA TRP A 120 4.57 -12.35 -5.48
C TRP A 120 3.82 -11.27 -6.26
N VAL A 121 4.39 -10.07 -6.41
CA VAL A 121 3.79 -8.97 -7.19
C VAL A 121 3.58 -9.39 -8.65
N GLU A 122 4.55 -10.07 -9.25
CA GLU A 122 4.43 -10.61 -10.62
C GLU A 122 3.31 -11.66 -10.71
N ASN A 123 3.20 -12.55 -9.72
CA ASN A 123 2.14 -13.56 -9.65
C ASN A 123 0.73 -12.94 -9.47
N GLN A 124 0.61 -11.74 -8.91
CA GLN A 124 -0.66 -11.01 -8.86
C GLN A 124 -1.02 -10.30 -10.19
N GLY A 125 -0.16 -10.38 -11.21
CA GLY A 125 -0.33 -9.66 -12.48
C GLY A 125 0.37 -8.29 -12.51
N GLY A 126 1.37 -8.10 -11.66
CA GLY A 126 2.18 -6.88 -11.59
C GLY A 126 1.61 -5.80 -10.69
N TRP A 127 2.30 -4.66 -10.63
CA TRP A 127 1.92 -3.51 -9.80
C TRP A 127 0.56 -2.92 -10.16
N GLU A 128 0.14 -3.05 -11.42
CA GLU A 128 -1.14 -2.61 -11.94
C GLU A 128 -2.33 -3.37 -11.34
N ALA A 129 -2.10 -4.58 -10.82
CA ALA A 129 -3.13 -5.35 -10.15
C ALA A 129 -3.64 -4.66 -8.88
N LEU A 130 -2.77 -3.92 -8.19
CA LEU A 130 -3.15 -3.12 -7.02
C LEU A 130 -4.24 -2.09 -7.38
N LEU A 131 -4.08 -1.39 -8.51
CA LEU A 131 -5.06 -0.40 -8.96
C LEU A 131 -6.42 -1.03 -9.31
N LYS A 132 -6.41 -2.27 -9.82
CA LYS A 132 -7.63 -3.00 -10.17
C LYS A 132 -8.35 -3.54 -8.93
N ALA A 133 -7.60 -4.02 -7.94
CA ALA A 133 -8.16 -4.54 -6.69
C ALA A 133 -9.04 -3.49 -6.01
N ASN A 134 -8.57 -2.25 -5.89
CA ASN A 134 -9.35 -1.20 -5.23
C ASN A 134 -10.52 -0.68 -6.10
N SER A 135 -10.38 -0.71 -7.42
CA SER A 135 -11.46 -0.38 -8.36
C SER A 135 -12.65 -1.34 -8.26
N THR A 136 -12.39 -2.64 -8.04
CA THR A 136 -13.46 -3.65 -7.92
C THR A 136 -14.23 -3.55 -6.60
N ALA A 137 -13.59 -3.14 -5.50
CA ALA A 137 -14.26 -2.87 -4.24
C ALA A 137 -15.30 -1.75 -4.37
N ILE A 138 -14.97 -0.68 -5.09
CA ILE A 138 -15.91 0.43 -5.39
C ILE A 138 -17.05 -0.04 -6.30
N ALA A 139 -16.76 -0.85 -7.32
CA ALA A 139 -17.76 -1.38 -8.23
C ALA A 139 -18.78 -2.31 -7.52
N LEU A 140 -18.31 -3.17 -6.61
CA LEU A 140 -19.18 -4.04 -5.81
C LEU A 140 -20.01 -3.25 -4.80
N GLY A 141 -19.45 -2.22 -4.16
CA GLY A 141 -20.19 -1.32 -3.27
C GLY A 141 -21.32 -0.56 -3.99
N ALA A 142 -21.08 -0.11 -5.22
CA ALA A 142 -22.09 0.55 -6.04
C ALA A 142 -23.23 -0.41 -6.44
N LEU A 143 -22.93 -1.66 -6.79
CA LEU A 143 -23.94 -2.66 -7.13
C LEU A 143 -24.80 -3.05 -5.91
N GLY A 144 -24.19 -3.18 -4.73
CA GLY A 144 -24.91 -3.47 -3.48
C GLY A 144 -25.94 -2.39 -3.12
N ALA A 145 -25.59 -1.11 -3.30
CA ALA A 145 -26.50 0.01 -3.04
C ALA A 145 -27.73 0.02 -3.98
N VAL A 146 -27.54 -0.33 -5.26
CA VAL A 146 -28.63 -0.40 -6.24
C VAL A 146 -29.59 -1.55 -5.92
N CYS A 147 -29.08 -2.71 -5.52
CA CYS A 147 -29.91 -3.87 -5.17
C CYS A 147 -30.78 -3.61 -3.92
N LEU A 148 -30.25 -2.94 -2.89
CA LEU A 148 -31.02 -2.58 -1.70
C LEU A 148 -32.12 -1.55 -2.02
N GLY A 149 -31.83 -0.57 -2.88
CA GLY A 149 -32.82 0.41 -3.34
C GLY A 149 -34.00 -0.26 -4.07
N ALA A 150 -33.72 -1.21 -4.96
CA ALA A 150 -34.76 -1.93 -5.71
C ALA A 150 -35.63 -2.82 -4.80
N LEU A 151 -35.06 -3.45 -3.77
CA LEU A 151 -35.80 -4.28 -2.81
C LEU A 151 -36.70 -3.46 -1.90
N ILE A 152 -36.27 -2.27 -1.47
CA ILE A 152 -37.09 -1.36 -0.66
C ILE A 152 -38.29 -0.85 -1.48
N ILE A 153 -38.05 -0.40 -2.71
CA ILE A 153 -39.12 0.08 -3.60
C ILE A 153 -40.08 -1.06 -3.94
N GLY A 154 -39.57 -2.23 -4.32
CA GLY A 154 -40.36 -3.42 -4.60
C GLY A 154 -41.19 -3.88 -3.40
N GLY A 155 -40.61 -3.90 -2.20
CA GLY A 155 -41.30 -4.24 -0.96
C GLY A 155 -42.42 -3.25 -0.59
N VAL A 156 -42.18 -1.95 -0.76
CA VAL A 156 -43.21 -0.91 -0.55
C VAL A 156 -44.34 -1.02 -1.56
N MET A 157 -44.05 -1.29 -2.83
CA MET A 157 -45.07 -1.48 -3.87
C MET A 157 -45.89 -2.76 -3.66
N TYR A 158 -45.24 -3.86 -3.26
CA TYR A 158 -45.90 -5.13 -2.95
C TYR A 158 -46.87 -4.98 -1.77
N ASN A 159 -46.45 -4.32 -0.70
CA ASN A 159 -47.28 -4.12 0.50
C ASN A 159 -48.47 -3.16 0.23
N ARG A 160 -48.30 -2.16 -0.65
CA ARG A 160 -49.41 -1.28 -1.08
C ARG A 160 -50.46 -1.97 -1.95
N ARG A 161 -50.05 -2.93 -2.80
CA ARG A 161 -50.99 -3.72 -3.62
C ARG A 161 -51.83 -4.69 -2.80
N ARG A 162 -51.28 -5.21 -1.69
CA ARG A 162 -51.97 -6.19 -0.83
C ARG A 162 -53.00 -5.56 0.12
N ARG A 163 -52.97 -4.23 0.31
CA ARG A 163 -53.87 -3.48 1.20
C ARG A 163 -55.01 -2.76 0.47
N LYS A 164 -55.15 -2.95 -0.84
CA LYS A 164 -56.32 -2.58 -1.63
C LYS A 164 -57.12 -3.83 -1.97
#